data_AF-A0A087U8F2-F1
#
_entry.id   AF-A0A087U8F2-F1
#
_cell.length_a   1.000
_cell.length_b   1.000
_cell.length_c   1.000
_cell.angle_alpha   90.00
_cell.angle_beta   90.00
_cell.angle_gamma   90.00
#
_symmetry.space_group_name_H-M   'P 1'
#
loop_
_entity.id
_entity.type
_entity.pdbx_description
1 polymer ?
#
loop_
_entity_poly.entity_id
_entity_poly.type
_entity_poly.pdbx_seq_one_letter_code
_entity_poly.pdbx_strand_id
1 'polypeptide(L)'
;MPVLSKPRVRLLQDFLVPHLDNQTFPDKLYWINRNKGIFGIFWRHQSSSKFIADDSAVFKEWAILKQLWNPRDEKALTKAKQRLRAALLKLKSVRCLSRGNEHRIYQILSYEDSHNSESDERSSPESNHLWNSLEMSLEELQTELFIDQLLNSNFNINETGTNDLGWCI
;
A
#
# COMPACT_ATOMS: atom_id res chain seq x y z
N MET A 1 -19.56 -24.22 27.64
CA MET A 1 -18.62 -24.01 26.52
C MET A 1 -18.52 -22.52 26.25
N PRO A 2 -17.39 -21.85 26.56
CA PRO A 2 -17.27 -20.43 26.24
C PRO A 2 -17.16 -20.25 24.73
N VAL A 3 -18.00 -19.38 24.18
CA VAL A 3 -17.92 -18.97 22.78
C VAL A 3 -16.71 -18.05 22.67
N LEU A 4 -15.58 -18.54 22.17
CA LEU A 4 -14.41 -17.71 21.91
C LEU A 4 -14.81 -16.65 20.88
N SER A 5 -15.08 -15.44 21.35
CA SER A 5 -15.43 -14.31 20.49
C SER A 5 -14.25 -14.03 19.58
N LYS A 6 -14.48 -14.08 18.27
CA LYS A 6 -13.42 -13.88 17.28
C LYS A 6 -12.83 -12.47 17.47
N PRO A 7 -11.52 -12.32 17.73
CA PRO A 7 -10.94 -11.02 18.04
C PRO A 7 -11.18 -10.04 16.89
N ARG A 8 -11.56 -8.81 17.24
CA ARG A 8 -11.78 -7.73 16.27
C ARG A 8 -10.43 -7.21 15.78
N VAL A 9 -9.83 -7.94 14.85
CA VAL A 9 -8.61 -7.50 14.16
C VAL A 9 -8.90 -6.23 13.36
N ARG A 10 -8.12 -5.19 13.63
CA ARG A 10 -8.08 -3.91 12.91
C ARG A 10 -7.01 -3.95 11.82
N LEU A 11 -7.38 -3.55 10.61
CA LEU A 11 -6.50 -3.66 9.44
C LEU A 11 -5.22 -2.81 9.58
N LEU A 12 -5.31 -1.57 10.07
CA LEU A 12 -4.13 -0.71 10.16
C LEU A 12 -3.19 -1.17 11.28
N GLN A 13 -3.69 -1.18 12.51
CA GLN A 13 -2.88 -1.38 13.71
C GLN A 13 -2.37 -2.81 13.84
N ASP A 14 -3.19 -3.80 13.48
CA ASP A 14 -2.88 -5.20 13.76
C ASP A 14 -2.33 -5.93 12.50
N PHE A 15 -2.31 -5.27 11.33
CA PHE A 15 -1.82 -5.87 10.09
C PHE A 15 -0.91 -4.95 9.29
N LEU A 16 -1.40 -3.84 8.73
CA LEU A 16 -0.59 -3.03 7.79
C LEU A 16 0.65 -2.41 8.44
N VAL A 17 0.49 -1.67 9.55
CA VAL A 17 1.62 -0.95 10.18
C VAL A 17 2.72 -1.93 10.62
N PRO A 18 2.43 -3.03 11.33
CA PRO A 18 3.47 -4.00 11.69
C PRO A 18 4.20 -4.60 10.48
N HIS A 19 3.49 -4.96 9.40
CA HIS A 19 4.13 -5.56 8.23
C HIS A 19 4.90 -4.54 7.39
N LEU A 20 4.46 -3.27 7.40
CA LEU A 20 5.17 -2.15 6.78
C LEU A 20 6.47 -1.83 7.53
N ASP A 21 6.41 -1.72 8.86
CA ASP A 21 7.57 -1.42 9.70
C ASP A 21 8.58 -2.57 9.70
N ASN A 22 8.11 -3.82 9.76
CA ASN A 22 8.98 -5.00 9.71
C ASN A 22 9.41 -5.41 8.30
N GLN A 23 8.94 -4.71 7.26
CA GLN A 23 9.20 -5.04 5.85
C GLN A 23 8.95 -6.53 5.54
N THR A 24 7.86 -7.09 6.06
CA THR A 24 7.58 -8.54 5.94
C THR A 24 7.34 -8.97 4.49
N PHE A 25 6.87 -8.04 3.66
CA PHE A 25 6.67 -8.25 2.22
C PHE A 25 7.40 -7.15 1.44
N PRO A 26 8.74 -7.21 1.35
CA PRO A 26 9.51 -6.22 0.61
C PRO A 26 8.98 -6.20 -0.84
N ASP A 27 8.86 -5.00 -1.43
CA ASP A 27 8.29 -4.73 -2.76
C ASP A 27 6.76 -4.88 -2.93
N LYS A 28 6.07 -5.56 -2.01
CA LYS A 28 4.60 -5.75 -2.09
C LYS A 28 3.83 -4.89 -1.13
N LEU A 29 4.41 -4.58 0.02
CA LEU A 29 3.85 -3.70 1.03
C LEU A 29 5.00 -2.91 1.65
N TYR A 30 5.10 -1.63 1.30
CA TYR A 30 6.25 -0.81 1.67
C TYR A 30 5.84 0.62 1.98
N TRP A 31 6.61 1.26 2.88
CA TRP A 31 6.54 2.71 3.07
C TRP A 31 7.14 3.42 1.85
N ILE A 32 6.40 4.40 1.33
CA ILE A 32 6.93 5.36 0.35
C ILE A 32 7.46 6.57 1.11
N ASN A 33 6.66 7.09 2.05
CA ASN A 33 7.07 8.11 2.99
C ASN A 33 6.43 7.78 4.34
N ARG A 34 7.23 7.24 5.26
CA ARG A 34 6.74 6.81 6.56
C ARG A 34 6.21 8.00 7.38
N ASN A 35 6.89 9.13 7.37
CA ASN A 35 6.54 10.34 8.13
C ASN A 35 5.17 10.90 7.72
N LYS A 36 4.86 10.86 6.42
CA LYS A 36 3.55 11.28 5.88
C LYS A 36 2.49 10.18 5.89
N GLY A 37 2.83 8.99 6.40
CA GLY A 37 1.96 7.82 6.39
C GLY A 37 1.63 7.32 4.98
N ILE A 38 2.48 7.58 3.98
CA ILE A 38 2.27 7.16 2.58
C ILE A 38 2.91 5.79 2.37
N PHE A 39 2.12 4.83 1.89
CA PHE A 39 2.56 3.47 1.62
C PHE A 39 2.01 2.93 0.29
N GLY A 40 2.76 1.99 -0.28
CA GLY A 40 2.42 1.27 -1.50
C GLY A 40 1.95 -0.15 -1.21
N ILE A 41 0.96 -0.62 -1.98
CA ILE A 41 0.58 -2.03 -2.05
C ILE A 41 0.66 -2.49 -3.50
N PHE A 42 1.38 -3.59 -3.74
CA PHE A 42 1.40 -4.27 -5.02
C PHE A 42 0.04 -4.92 -5.33
N TRP A 43 -0.48 -4.67 -6.53
CA TRP A 43 -1.87 -4.89 -6.90
C TRP A 43 -2.04 -5.52 -8.29
N ARG A 44 -0.98 -6.08 -8.89
CA ARG A 44 -1.00 -6.71 -10.22
C ARG A 44 -2.23 -7.62 -10.42
N HIS A 45 -2.78 -7.58 -11.63
CA HIS A 45 -3.95 -8.37 -11.98
C HIS A 45 -3.59 -9.84 -12.16
N GLN A 46 -4.44 -10.75 -11.67
CA GLN A 46 -4.18 -12.19 -11.72
C GLN A 46 -4.14 -12.76 -13.15
N SER A 47 -4.75 -12.07 -14.12
CA SER A 47 -4.70 -12.46 -15.54
C SER A 47 -3.44 -11.97 -16.25
N SER A 48 -2.55 -11.26 -15.57
CA SER A 48 -1.27 -10.87 -16.15
C SER A 48 -0.40 -12.10 -16.34
N SER A 49 0.26 -12.25 -17.49
CA SER A 49 1.22 -13.31 -17.75
C SER A 49 2.44 -13.28 -16.81
N LYS A 50 2.69 -12.13 -16.18
CA LYS A 50 3.77 -11.92 -15.20
C LYS A 50 3.32 -12.14 -13.76
N PHE A 51 2.08 -12.57 -13.53
CA PHE A 51 1.57 -12.81 -12.19
C PHE A 51 2.16 -14.08 -11.59
N ILE A 52 2.76 -13.96 -10.41
CA ILE A 52 3.25 -15.11 -9.63
C ILE A 52 2.48 -15.24 -8.32
N ALA A 53 2.44 -16.44 -7.73
CA ALA A 53 1.68 -16.69 -6.50
C ALA A 53 2.08 -15.74 -5.35
N ASP A 54 3.35 -15.39 -5.28
CA ASP A 54 3.93 -14.49 -4.29
C ASP A 54 3.35 -13.07 -4.37
N ASP A 55 2.92 -12.60 -5.55
CA ASP A 55 2.25 -11.30 -5.74
C ASP A 55 0.98 -11.14 -4.91
N SER A 56 0.43 -12.25 -4.42
CA SER A 56 -0.75 -12.28 -3.57
C SER A 56 -0.48 -12.49 -2.09
N ALA A 57 0.78 -12.56 -1.67
CA ALA A 57 1.19 -12.88 -0.29
C ALA A 57 0.51 -11.98 0.75
N VAL A 58 0.52 -10.66 0.53
CA VAL A 58 -0.13 -9.67 1.42
C VAL A 58 -1.63 -9.96 1.57
N PHE A 59 -2.34 -10.26 0.47
CA PHE A 59 -3.77 -10.54 0.52
C PHE A 59 -4.06 -11.84 1.26
N LYS A 60 -3.26 -12.87 0.99
CA LYS A 60 -3.36 -14.18 1.62
C LYS A 60 -3.13 -14.08 3.12
N GLU A 61 -2.10 -13.37 3.56
CA GLU A 61 -1.78 -13.21 4.97
C GLU A 61 -2.91 -12.51 5.73
N TRP A 62 -3.48 -11.44 5.15
CA TRP A 62 -4.66 -10.79 5.73
C TRP A 62 -5.84 -11.76 5.88
N ALA A 63 -6.08 -12.61 4.87
CA ALA A 63 -7.15 -13.60 4.93
C ALA A 63 -6.88 -14.70 5.97
N ILE A 64 -5.63 -15.13 6.14
CA ILE A 64 -5.21 -16.09 7.18
C ILE A 64 -5.45 -15.49 8.56
N LEU A 65 -5.00 -14.25 8.77
CA LEU A 65 -5.15 -13.55 10.04
C LEU A 65 -6.63 -13.33 10.41
N LYS A 66 -7.50 -13.11 9.42
CA LYS A 66 -8.96 -13.09 9.63
C LYS A 66 -9.60 -14.47 9.74
N GLN A 67 -8.83 -15.55 9.58
CA GLN A 67 -9.28 -16.94 9.50
C GLN A 67 -10.39 -17.11 8.45
N LEU A 68 -10.16 -16.53 7.27
CA LEU A 68 -11.04 -16.56 6.09
C LEU A 68 -10.34 -17.13 4.86
N TRP A 69 -9.12 -17.65 5.02
CA TRP A 69 -8.38 -18.33 3.98
C TRP A 69 -8.80 -19.79 3.90
N ASN A 70 -9.10 -20.27 2.68
CA ASN A 70 -9.37 -21.67 2.41
C ASN A 70 -8.50 -22.10 1.21
N PRO A 71 -7.48 -22.96 1.41
CA PRO A 71 -6.61 -23.38 0.31
C PRO A 71 -7.30 -24.28 -0.72
N ARG A 72 -8.47 -24.86 -0.41
CA ARG A 72 -9.24 -25.69 -1.34
C ARG A 72 -10.18 -24.88 -2.24
N ASP A 73 -10.32 -23.58 -1.98
CA ASP A 73 -11.19 -22.69 -2.75
C ASP A 73 -10.38 -22.00 -3.85
N GLU A 74 -10.67 -22.33 -5.10
CA GLU A 74 -10.02 -21.75 -6.28
C GLU A 74 -10.14 -20.21 -6.32
N LYS A 75 -11.19 -19.66 -5.71
CA LYS A 75 -11.43 -18.21 -5.65
C LYS A 75 -10.90 -17.56 -4.37
N ALA A 76 -10.16 -18.29 -3.52
CA ALA A 76 -9.67 -17.79 -2.23
C ALA A 76 -8.86 -16.51 -2.37
N LEU A 77 -7.98 -16.44 -3.39
CA LEU A 77 -7.14 -15.29 -3.67
C LEU A 77 -7.97 -14.06 -4.06
N THR A 78 -8.88 -14.19 -5.01
CA THR A 78 -9.80 -13.12 -5.43
C THR A 78 -10.61 -12.60 -4.24
N LYS A 79 -11.15 -13.51 -3.41
CA LYS A 79 -11.89 -13.16 -2.19
C LYS A 79 -10.99 -12.43 -1.18
N ALA A 80 -9.75 -12.88 -1.00
CA ALA A 80 -8.78 -12.24 -0.10
C ALA A 80 -8.45 -10.80 -0.55
N LYS A 81 -8.17 -10.60 -1.85
CA LYS A 81 -7.92 -9.29 -2.45
C LYS A 81 -9.12 -8.35 -2.30
N GLN A 82 -10.34 -8.85 -2.56
CA GLN A 82 -11.58 -8.09 -2.36
C GLN A 82 -11.80 -7.69 -0.89
N ARG A 83 -11.53 -8.60 0.06
CA ARG A 83 -11.65 -8.31 1.50
C ARG A 83 -10.67 -7.24 1.96
N LEU A 84 -9.42 -7.28 1.50
CA LEU A 84 -8.45 -6.23 1.82
C LEU A 84 -8.91 -4.88 1.25
N ARG A 85 -9.33 -4.85 -0.03
CA ARG A 85 -9.87 -3.64 -0.67
C ARG A 85 -11.05 -3.05 0.09
N ALA A 86 -12.02 -3.89 0.46
CA ALA A 86 -13.21 -3.46 1.19
C ALA A 86 -12.87 -2.96 2.60
N ALA A 87 -11.89 -3.58 3.27
CA ALA A 87 -11.41 -3.13 4.57
C ALA A 87 -10.71 -1.77 4.46
N LEU A 88 -9.82 -1.57 3.46
CA LEU A 88 -9.20 -0.28 3.17
C LEU A 88 -10.25 0.81 2.90
N LEU A 89 -11.26 0.52 2.08
CA LEU A 89 -12.32 1.47 1.74
C LEU A 89 -13.17 1.91 2.96
N LYS A 90 -13.28 1.05 3.99
CA LYS A 90 -14.03 1.34 5.21
C LYS A 90 -13.25 2.23 6.20
N LEU A 91 -11.94 2.33 6.06
CA LEU A 91 -11.11 3.12 6.96
C LEU A 91 -11.21 4.59 6.58
N LYS A 92 -11.84 5.40 7.44
CA LYS A 92 -11.90 6.86 7.28
C LYS A 92 -10.53 7.52 7.42
N SER A 93 -9.61 6.87 8.13
CA SER A 93 -8.24 7.32 8.36
C SER A 93 -7.28 6.98 7.22
N VAL A 94 -7.75 6.35 6.13
CA VAL A 94 -6.93 6.01 4.97
C VAL A 94 -7.51 6.63 3.71
N ARG A 95 -6.68 7.33 2.95
CA ARG A 95 -7.01 7.88 1.64
C ARG A 95 -6.27 7.10 0.55
N CYS A 96 -6.92 6.86 -0.59
CA CYS A 96 -6.26 6.32 -1.78
C CYS A 96 -5.74 7.50 -2.60
N LEU A 97 -4.42 7.59 -2.80
CA LEU A 97 -3.80 8.64 -3.61
C LEU A 97 -3.73 8.23 -5.09
N SER A 98 -3.31 6.98 -5.36
CA SER A 98 -3.17 6.47 -6.73
C SER A 98 -3.68 5.04 -6.88
N ARG A 99 -4.24 4.75 -8.05
CA ARG A 99 -4.73 3.43 -8.47
C ARG A 99 -4.00 2.94 -9.71
N GLY A 100 -2.67 2.90 -9.66
CA GLY A 100 -1.86 2.29 -10.71
C GLY A 100 -2.23 0.82 -10.97
N ASN A 101 -1.77 0.32 -12.12
CA ASN A 101 -2.04 -1.03 -12.58
C ASN A 101 -1.33 -2.09 -11.73
N GLU A 102 -0.08 -1.80 -11.36
CA GLU A 102 0.76 -2.70 -10.57
C GLU A 102 0.87 -2.30 -9.11
N HIS A 103 0.81 -1.01 -8.80
CA HIS A 103 0.89 -0.50 -7.44
C HIS A 103 -0.27 0.42 -7.12
N ARG A 104 -0.71 0.40 -5.88
CA ARG A 104 -1.67 1.35 -5.34
C ARG A 104 -1.09 2.06 -4.15
N ILE A 105 -1.31 3.37 -4.11
CA ILE A 105 -0.71 4.25 -3.14
C ILE A 105 -1.80 4.77 -2.22
N TYR A 106 -1.53 4.68 -0.92
CA TYR A 106 -2.44 5.06 0.14
C TYR A 106 -1.73 5.96 1.15
N GLN A 107 -2.49 6.80 1.83
CA GLN A 107 -2.00 7.68 2.89
C GLN A 107 -2.83 7.49 4.16
N ILE A 108 -2.17 7.37 5.30
CA ILE A 108 -2.79 7.36 6.63
C ILE A 108 -2.87 8.80 7.13
N LEU A 109 -4.09 9.32 7.31
CA LEU A 109 -4.36 10.74 7.58
C LEU A 109 -4.00 11.21 9.00
N SER A 110 -3.75 10.29 9.93
CA SER A 110 -3.46 10.61 11.34
C SER A 110 -1.99 10.38 11.71
N TYR A 111 -1.09 10.26 10.73
CA TYR A 111 0.32 10.00 11.00
C TYR A 111 1.10 11.29 11.32
N GLU A 112 0.64 12.44 10.81
CA GLU A 112 1.34 13.73 10.91
C GLU A 112 1.41 14.30 12.34
N ASP A 113 0.48 13.94 13.23
CA ASP A 113 0.40 14.52 14.59
C ASP A 113 1.45 13.96 15.57
N SER A 114 2.17 12.89 15.21
CA SER A 114 3.01 12.13 16.15
C SER A 114 4.51 12.27 15.96
N HIS A 115 4.98 13.04 14.97
CA HIS A 115 6.42 13.24 14.71
C HIS A 115 6.89 14.70 14.83
N ASN A 116 6.00 15.62 15.22
CA ASN A 116 6.37 17.04 15.40
C ASN A 116 6.64 17.43 16.86
N SER A 117 6.86 16.45 17.76
CA SER A 117 7.00 16.67 19.21
C SER A 117 8.37 16.32 19.80
N GLU A 118 9.40 16.11 18.98
CA GLU A 118 10.77 15.86 19.45
C GLU A 118 11.81 16.64 18.62
N SER A 119 11.93 17.94 18.92
CA SER A 119 13.21 18.67 18.83
C SER A 119 13.12 20.05 19.49
N ASP A 120 12.75 20.08 20.77
CA ASP A 120 13.14 21.19 21.66
C ASP A 120 14.32 20.68 22.51
N GLU A 121 15.54 21.13 22.17
CA GLU A 121 16.58 21.59 23.11
C GLU A 121 17.91 21.88 22.36
N ARG A 122 18.19 23.18 22.21
CA ARG A 122 19.50 23.87 22.13
C ARG A 122 20.50 23.47 21.05
N SER A 123 20.58 24.29 19.99
CA SER A 123 21.84 24.85 19.41
C SER A 123 21.54 25.88 18.29
N SER A 124 21.98 27.13 18.49
CA SER A 124 22.20 28.28 17.58
C SER A 124 21.31 28.47 16.30
N PRO A 125 20.65 29.63 16.08
CA PRO A 125 19.50 29.71 15.16
C PRO A 125 19.76 29.98 13.67
N GLU A 126 20.96 30.36 13.22
CA GLU A 126 21.07 31.05 11.92
C GLU A 126 21.51 30.20 10.72
N SER A 127 21.69 28.88 10.85
CA SER A 127 22.05 28.04 9.69
C SER A 127 21.24 26.77 9.50
N ASN A 128 20.53 26.27 10.52
CA ASN A 128 19.78 25.01 10.44
C ASN A 128 18.41 25.13 9.77
N HIS A 129 17.84 26.35 9.69
CA HIS A 129 16.49 26.54 9.14
C HIS A 129 16.44 26.46 7.61
N LEU A 130 17.55 26.76 6.93
CA LEU A 130 17.64 26.64 5.47
C LEU A 130 17.82 25.18 5.04
N TRP A 131 18.66 24.42 5.74
CA TRP A 131 18.89 23.00 5.46
C TRP A 131 17.65 22.15 5.74
N ASN A 132 16.97 22.33 6.88
CA ASN A 132 15.73 21.60 7.18
C ASN A 132 14.61 21.90 6.16
N SER A 133 14.52 23.14 5.68
CA SER A 133 13.54 23.54 4.65
C SER A 133 13.87 22.94 3.28
N LEU A 134 15.16 22.91 2.89
CA LEU A 134 15.59 22.24 1.65
C LEU A 134 15.48 20.72 1.72
N GLU A 135 15.77 20.11 2.86
CA GLU A 135 15.70 18.66 3.08
C GLU A 135 14.24 18.16 3.03
N MET A 136 13.32 18.88 3.67
CA MET A 136 11.87 18.63 3.52
C MET A 136 11.42 18.74 2.06
N SER A 137 11.92 19.75 1.34
CA SER A 137 11.60 19.94 -0.08
C SER A 137 12.19 18.82 -0.96
N LEU A 138 13.38 18.31 -0.64
CA LEU A 138 14.02 17.22 -1.38
C LEU A 138 13.34 15.88 -1.13
N GLU A 139 12.95 15.56 0.12
CA GLU A 139 12.17 14.35 0.43
C GLU A 139 10.79 14.40 -0.24
N GLU A 140 10.16 15.57 -0.29
CA GLU A 140 8.91 15.79 -1.02
C GLU A 140 9.09 15.56 -2.52
N LEU A 141 10.11 16.16 -3.13
CA LEU A 141 10.39 15.99 -4.56
C LEU A 141 10.81 14.55 -4.90
N GLN A 142 11.53 13.85 -4.02
CA GLN A 142 11.86 12.44 -4.19
C GLN A 142 10.63 11.55 -4.06
N THR A 143 9.74 11.85 -3.10
CA THR A 143 8.46 11.15 -2.93
C THR A 143 7.59 11.34 -4.17
N GLU A 144 7.42 12.58 -4.63
CA GLU A 144 6.66 12.90 -5.84
C GLU A 144 7.29 12.25 -7.09
N LEU A 145 8.61 12.34 -7.25
CA LEU A 145 9.33 11.68 -8.36
C LEU A 145 9.15 10.16 -8.33
N PHE A 146 9.20 9.54 -7.15
CA PHE A 146 9.01 8.09 -7.01
C PHE A 146 7.55 7.69 -7.27
N ILE A 147 6.58 8.48 -6.81
CA ILE A 147 5.15 8.31 -7.13
C ILE A 147 4.95 8.43 -8.65
N ASP A 148 5.54 9.45 -9.27
CA ASP A 148 5.50 9.67 -10.71
C ASP A 148 6.18 8.55 -11.48
N GLN A 149 7.31 8.01 -11.00
CA GLN A 149 7.95 6.83 -11.58
C GLN A 149 7.06 5.59 -11.47
N LEU A 150 6.39 5.38 -10.33
CA LEU A 150 5.41 4.29 -10.17
C LEU A 150 4.18 4.47 -11.07
N LEU A 151 3.78 5.71 -11.35
CA LEU A 151 2.69 6.02 -12.26
C LEU A 151 3.10 5.86 -13.74
N ASN A 152 4.28 6.37 -14.11
CA ASN A 152 4.77 6.47 -15.49
C ASN A 152 5.43 5.19 -16.01
N SER A 153 5.91 4.31 -15.13
CA SER A 153 6.35 2.94 -15.50
C SER A 153 5.24 2.06 -16.09
N ASN A 154 3.98 2.54 -16.10
CA ASN A 154 2.82 1.87 -16.68
C ASN A 154 2.41 2.36 -18.08
N PHE A 155 3.17 3.28 -18.70
CA PHE A 155 2.86 3.80 -20.05
C PHE A 155 3.82 3.23 -21.12
N ASN A 156 3.96 1.89 -21.18
CA ASN A 156 4.53 1.26 -22.36
C ASN A 156 4.07 -0.20 -22.51
N ILE A 157 2.85 -0.37 -23.04
CA ILE A 157 2.45 -1.59 -23.73
C ILE A 157 1.56 -1.22 -24.92
N ASN A 158 2.25 -0.94 -26.03
CA ASN A 158 1.93 -1.33 -27.40
C ASN A 158 0.58 -0.88 -28.00
N GLU A 159 0.62 0.28 -28.67
CA GLU A 159 0.05 0.36 -30.02
C GLU A 159 0.85 -0.57 -30.92
N THR A 160 0.27 -1.70 -31.32
CA THR A 160 0.52 -2.39 -32.60
C THR A 160 -0.59 -3.42 -32.75
N GLY A 161 -1.43 -3.20 -33.75
CA GLY A 161 -2.71 -3.87 -33.88
C GLY A 161 -2.65 -5.34 -34.29
N THR A 162 -3.78 -6.00 -34.12
CA THR A 162 -4.35 -6.90 -35.13
C THR A 162 -5.86 -6.86 -34.99
N ASN A 163 -6.54 -6.70 -36.13
CA ASN A 163 -7.97 -6.92 -36.29
C ASN A 163 -8.30 -8.37 -35.92
N ASP A 164 -9.34 -8.62 -35.11
CA ASP A 164 -10.31 -9.66 -35.48
C ASP A 164 -11.63 -9.53 -34.70
N LEU A 165 -12.68 -9.97 -35.38
CA LEU A 165 -14.09 -9.89 -35.09
C LEU A 165 -14.50 -10.78 -33.91
N GLY A 166 -15.55 -10.38 -33.18
CA GLY A 166 -16.56 -11.36 -32.78
C GLY A 166 -17.19 -11.26 -31.38
N TRP A 167 -18.44 -10.79 -31.40
CA TRP A 167 -19.60 -11.26 -30.63
C TRP A 167 -19.62 -11.15 -29.09
N CYS A 168 -20.39 -10.15 -28.65
CA CYS A 168 -21.12 -10.16 -27.38
C CYS A 168 -22.14 -11.33 -27.34
N ILE A 169 -22.22 -12.01 -26.20
CA ILE A 169 -23.45 -12.62 -25.68
C ILE A 169 -23.60 -12.12 -24.24
#